data_AF-A0A967CU71-F1
#
_entry.id   AF-A0A967CU71-F1
#
_cell.length_a   1.000
_cell.length_b   1.000
_cell.length_c   1.000
_cell.angle_alpha   90.00
_cell.angle_beta   90.00
_cell.angle_gamma   90.00
#
_symmetry.space_group_name_H-M   'P 1'
#
loop_
_entity.id
_entity.type
_entity.pdbx_description
1 polymer ?
#
loop_
_entity_poly.entity_id
_entity_poly.type
_entity_poly.pdbx_seq_one_letter_code
_entity_poly.pdbx_strand_id
1 'polypeptide(L)'
;MSFKVRIAQADRTIDVPTGATILEAALDAGLSYPFGCQSGNCGACKSHLIKGEVTMEGYSEFALSEEEKARGLILACRAVPWDACEVAWLEEDDMIVHPRRLLACKVVGLDDATHDIKRVRLAITSGGPFDFSAGQFASVTFDGCPPRDYSMANAPGDPIVEFHIRRTVGGAASQHVAEKLALGDSVRVEGPFGTSYLRETHRGPIIAVAGGSGMAPIKSIVERALQKNLPQHIYCYFGVRTEHDLYLLDEFTRLAENHKNLHFIPVLSEGDGLARRCGLVHEAVAADFDEVDGCKAYLAGPPVMVEAATRLLEQRGMRRIDVHADAFYTAAEMAGANKKTGAEQ
;
A
#
# COMPACT_ATOMS: atom_id res chain seq x y z
N MET A 1 21.60 30.98 1.50
CA MET A 1 21.28 31.03 2.94
C MET A 1 20.82 29.64 3.35
N SER A 2 20.96 29.26 4.61
CA SER A 2 20.48 27.98 5.14
C SER A 2 19.83 28.21 6.50
N PHE A 3 18.85 27.38 6.81
CA PHE A 3 18.18 27.35 8.10
C PHE A 3 18.60 26.12 8.87
N LYS A 4 18.82 26.27 10.18
CA LYS A 4 19.17 25.15 11.05
C LYS A 4 17.91 24.43 11.47
N VAL A 5 17.84 23.14 11.17
CA VAL A 5 16.72 22.30 11.56
C VAL A 5 17.22 21.20 12.48
N ARG A 6 16.74 21.19 13.74
CA ARG A 6 17.02 20.12 14.69
C ARG A 6 16.03 18.97 14.45
N ILE A 7 16.56 17.77 14.28
CA ILE A 7 15.77 16.54 14.19
C ILE A 7 15.83 15.84 15.54
N ALA A 8 14.70 15.86 16.26
CA ALA A 8 14.64 15.47 17.66
C ALA A 8 15.14 14.04 17.90
N GLN A 9 14.68 13.07 17.11
CA GLN A 9 15.04 11.66 17.28
C GLN A 9 16.48 11.33 16.93
N ALA A 10 17.07 12.04 15.96
CA ALA A 10 18.48 11.84 15.62
C ALA A 10 19.43 12.60 16.57
N ASP A 11 18.86 13.43 17.46
CA ASP A 11 19.55 14.49 18.22
C ASP A 11 20.59 15.24 17.37
N ARG A 12 20.22 15.52 16.12
CA ARG A 12 21.13 16.07 15.10
C ARG A 12 20.53 17.31 14.48
N THR A 13 21.37 18.32 14.30
CA THR A 13 21.00 19.52 13.54
C THR A 13 21.56 19.42 12.13
N ILE A 14 20.71 19.70 11.14
CA ILE A 14 21.08 19.78 9.73
C ILE A 14 20.93 21.22 9.24
N ASP A 15 21.74 21.59 8.24
CA ASP A 15 21.61 22.85 7.52
C ASP A 15 20.74 22.62 6.28
N VAL A 16 19.57 23.26 6.23
CA VAL A 16 18.64 23.17 5.10
C VAL A 16 18.82 24.40 4.21
N PRO A 17 19.30 24.26 2.96
CA PRO A 17 19.39 25.38 2.04
C PRO A 17 18.02 26.04 1.80
N THR A 18 18.00 27.35 1.62
CA THR A 18 16.75 28.06 1.27
C THR A 18 16.11 27.47 0.01
N GLY A 19 14.84 27.09 0.10
CA GLY A 19 14.10 26.45 -1.00
C GLY A 19 14.24 24.93 -1.08
N ALA A 20 15.11 24.31 -0.29
CA ALA A 20 15.19 22.86 -0.16
C ALA A 20 14.22 22.35 0.93
N THR A 21 13.83 21.10 0.79
CA THR A 21 12.94 20.47 1.79
C THR A 21 13.75 19.89 2.95
N ILE A 22 13.10 19.76 4.12
CA ILE A 22 13.74 19.16 5.30
C ILE A 22 14.23 17.74 5.00
N LEU A 23 13.46 16.94 4.26
CA LEU A 23 13.85 15.57 3.89
C LEU A 23 15.08 15.56 2.98
N GLU A 24 15.11 16.39 1.93
CA GLU A 24 16.23 16.45 0.99
C GLU A 24 17.54 16.77 1.72
N ALA A 25 17.54 17.82 2.54
CA ALA A 25 18.71 18.19 3.34
C ALA A 25 19.09 17.12 4.39
N ALA A 26 18.12 16.40 4.96
CA ALA A 26 18.40 15.32 5.89
C ALA A 26 19.14 14.16 5.19
N LEU A 27 18.66 13.75 4.01
CA LEU A 27 19.26 12.68 3.22
C LEU A 27 20.66 13.06 2.72
N ASP A 28 20.84 14.29 2.25
CA ASP A 28 22.16 14.81 1.83
C ASP A 28 23.16 14.86 2.98
N ALA A 29 22.69 15.15 4.19
CA ALA A 29 23.49 15.08 5.41
C ALA A 29 23.76 13.63 5.89
N GLY A 30 23.29 12.62 5.17
CA GLY A 30 23.41 11.20 5.53
C GLY A 30 22.55 10.79 6.73
N LEU A 31 21.51 11.56 7.05
CA LEU A 31 20.58 11.24 8.12
C LEU A 31 19.48 10.31 7.59
N SER A 32 19.29 9.18 8.28
CA SER A 32 18.20 8.24 7.97
C SER A 32 16.87 8.83 8.46
N TYR A 33 16.12 9.45 7.54
CA TYR A 33 14.81 10.03 7.81
C TYR A 33 13.71 9.10 7.24
N PRO A 34 12.56 8.92 7.90
CA PRO A 34 11.45 8.16 7.32
C PRO A 34 10.90 8.80 6.03
N PHE A 35 10.87 8.07 4.91
CA PHE A 35 10.23 8.55 3.67
C PHE A 35 9.81 7.41 2.74
N GLY A 36 8.94 7.73 1.77
CA GLY A 36 8.45 6.80 0.75
C GLY A 36 8.55 7.39 -0.66
N CYS A 37 7.55 8.20 -1.04
CA CYS A 37 7.37 8.71 -2.40
C CYS A 37 8.09 10.03 -2.73
N GLN A 38 8.53 10.78 -1.71
CA GLN A 38 9.12 12.14 -1.82
C GLN A 38 8.28 13.21 -2.53
N SER A 39 7.09 12.87 -3.01
CA SER A 39 6.18 13.75 -3.76
C SER A 39 4.96 14.21 -2.96
N GLY A 40 4.91 13.94 -1.65
CA GLY A 40 3.80 14.39 -0.79
C GLY A 40 2.52 13.56 -0.92
N ASN A 41 2.62 12.32 -1.40
CA ASN A 41 1.45 11.45 -1.65
C ASN A 41 1.30 10.28 -0.66
N CYS A 42 2.39 9.82 -0.03
CA CYS A 42 2.37 8.59 0.78
C CYS A 42 2.27 8.80 2.30
N GLY A 43 2.49 10.02 2.81
CA GLY A 43 2.50 10.32 4.25
C GLY A 43 3.71 9.77 5.04
N ALA A 44 4.60 8.97 4.43
CA ALA A 44 5.68 8.27 5.15
C ALA A 44 6.74 9.17 5.82
N CYS A 45 6.81 10.45 5.44
CA CYS A 45 7.73 11.42 6.03
C CYS A 45 7.03 12.40 7.00
N LYS A 46 5.84 12.02 7.46
CA LYS A 46 5.03 12.84 8.35
C LYS A 46 5.75 13.02 9.68
N SER A 47 5.76 14.26 10.14
CA SER A 47 6.54 14.71 11.28
C SER A 47 5.78 15.81 12.03
N HIS A 48 5.99 15.91 13.34
CA HIS A 48 5.59 17.07 14.12
C HIS A 48 6.57 18.22 13.89
N LEU A 49 6.04 19.41 13.61
CA LEU A 49 6.76 20.66 13.76
C LEU A 49 6.66 21.10 15.22
N ILE A 50 7.74 20.89 15.98
CA ILE A 50 7.80 21.24 17.41
C ILE A 50 8.01 22.75 17.56
N LYS A 51 8.83 23.34 16.70
CA LYS A 51 9.18 24.75 16.74
C LYS A 51 9.58 25.26 15.35
N GLY A 52 9.32 26.54 15.10
CA GLY A 52 9.69 27.24 13.87
C GLY A 52 8.52 27.34 12.88
N GLU A 53 8.83 27.78 11.68
CA GLU A 53 7.88 28.00 10.60
C GLU A 53 8.35 27.33 9.31
N VAL A 54 7.43 26.59 8.67
CA VAL A 54 7.66 25.95 7.38
C VAL A 54 6.53 26.26 6.43
N THR A 55 6.84 26.39 5.15
CA THR A 55 5.85 26.35 4.08
C THR A 55 5.79 24.95 3.50
N MET A 56 4.57 24.45 3.36
CA MET A 56 4.32 23.18 2.70
C MET A 56 4.14 23.41 1.20
N GLU A 57 5.00 22.82 0.38
CA GLU A 57 4.76 22.74 -1.06
C GLU A 57 3.64 21.72 -1.38
N GLY A 58 3.13 21.68 -2.61
CA GLY A 58 1.95 20.87 -2.96
C GLY A 58 2.01 19.39 -2.54
N TYR A 59 0.97 18.92 -1.85
CA TYR A 59 0.81 17.55 -1.34
C TYR A 59 -0.65 17.07 -1.51
N SER A 60 -0.88 15.77 -1.36
CA SER A 60 -2.22 15.18 -1.35
C SER A 60 -2.83 15.22 0.06
N GLU A 61 -4.11 15.56 0.19
CA GLU A 61 -4.85 15.48 1.47
C GLU A 61 -4.85 14.08 2.08
N PHE A 62 -4.64 13.04 1.25
CA PHE A 62 -4.43 11.68 1.74
C PHE A 62 -3.15 11.54 2.58
N ALA A 63 -2.10 12.29 2.22
CA ALA A 63 -0.81 12.24 2.88
C ALA A 63 -0.76 13.09 4.15
N LEU A 64 -1.42 14.25 4.15
CA LEU A 64 -1.53 15.17 5.28
C LEU A 64 -2.89 15.89 5.21
N SER A 65 -3.79 15.63 6.17
CA SER A 65 -5.09 16.31 6.20
C SER A 65 -4.98 17.71 6.83
N GLU A 66 -5.99 18.56 6.60
CA GLU A 66 -6.03 19.89 7.23
C GLU A 66 -6.16 19.82 8.76
N GLU A 67 -6.79 18.77 9.30
CA GLU A 67 -6.84 18.53 10.75
C GLU A 67 -5.46 18.17 11.31
N GLU A 68 -4.71 17.32 10.62
CA GLU A 68 -3.34 16.95 11.00
C GLU A 68 -2.42 18.16 10.94
N LYS A 69 -2.53 18.96 9.89
CA LYS A 69 -1.79 20.23 9.74
C LYS A 69 -2.12 21.22 10.84
N ALA A 70 -3.40 21.36 11.21
CA ALA A 70 -3.84 22.20 12.33
C ALA A 70 -3.27 21.72 13.68
N ARG A 71 -2.93 20.43 13.79
CA ARG A 71 -2.24 19.83 14.95
C ARG A 71 -0.71 19.93 14.87
N GLY A 72 -0.17 20.67 13.91
CA GLY A 72 1.26 20.91 13.75
C GLY A 72 2.02 19.78 13.06
N LEU A 73 1.33 18.94 12.27
CA LEU A 73 1.98 17.93 11.43
C LEU A 73 2.40 18.52 10.08
N ILE A 74 3.54 18.05 9.59
CA ILE A 74 4.15 18.43 8.31
C ILE A 74 4.59 17.17 7.56
N LEU A 75 4.82 17.27 6.24
CA LEU A 75 5.53 16.23 5.48
C LEU A 75 6.94 16.72 5.21
N ALA A 76 7.96 16.06 5.77
CA ALA A 76 9.34 16.53 5.61
C ALA A 76 9.79 16.63 4.14
N CYS A 77 9.21 15.82 3.24
CA CYS A 77 9.47 15.88 1.80
C CYS A 77 8.87 17.09 1.08
N ARG A 78 7.96 17.83 1.71
CA ARG A 78 7.32 19.03 1.16
C ARG A 78 7.47 20.26 2.06
N ALA A 79 8.06 20.10 3.25
CA ALA A 79 8.26 21.17 4.21
C ALA A 79 9.55 21.94 3.90
N VAL A 80 9.41 23.22 3.56
CA VAL A 80 10.50 24.17 3.32
C VAL A 80 10.56 25.14 4.51
N PRO A 81 11.65 25.17 5.30
CA PRO A 81 11.75 26.02 6.48
C PRO A 81 12.03 27.48 6.13
N TRP A 82 11.51 28.40 6.95
CA TRP A 82 11.74 29.85 6.87
C TRP A 82 12.48 30.44 8.08
N ASP A 83 12.69 29.64 9.12
CA ASP A 83 13.48 29.98 10.30
C ASP A 83 14.17 28.73 10.89
N ALA A 84 14.81 28.88 12.05
CA ALA A 84 15.37 27.75 12.76
C ALA A 84 14.25 26.87 13.34
N CYS A 85 14.13 25.64 12.81
CA CYS A 85 13.05 24.73 13.15
C CYS A 85 13.51 23.56 14.04
N GLU A 86 12.58 22.99 14.77
CA GLU A 86 12.73 21.68 15.42
C GLU A 86 11.59 20.78 14.96
N VAL A 87 11.95 19.61 14.45
CA VAL A 87 10.99 18.62 13.94
C VAL A 87 11.24 17.27 14.58
N ALA A 88 10.16 16.53 14.79
CA ALA A 88 10.19 15.14 15.21
C ALA A 88 9.40 14.32 14.21
N TRP A 89 10.03 13.36 13.54
CA TRP A 89 9.26 12.44 12.68
C TRP A 89 8.26 11.63 13.53
N LEU A 90 7.18 11.14 12.95
CA LEU A 90 6.31 10.25 13.72
C LEU A 90 7.05 8.94 14.01
N GLU A 91 7.21 8.61 15.29
CA GLU A 91 7.60 7.27 15.69
C GLU A 91 6.41 6.35 15.46
N GLU A 92 6.45 5.58 14.38
CA GLU A 92 5.73 4.32 14.35
C GLU A 92 6.69 3.26 14.89
N ASP A 93 6.43 2.75 16.09
CA ASP A 93 7.11 1.57 16.68
C ASP A 93 7.09 0.32 15.75
N ASP A 94 6.36 0.39 14.62
CA ASP A 94 6.24 -0.66 13.63
C ASP A 94 6.79 -0.29 12.24
N MET A 95 7.47 0.86 12.06
CA MET A 95 8.00 1.23 10.74
C MET A 95 9.23 0.40 10.35
N ILE A 96 8.98 -0.78 9.79
CA ILE A 96 10.01 -1.65 9.23
C ILE A 96 10.44 -1.12 7.86
N VAL A 97 11.69 -0.67 7.76
CA VAL A 97 12.30 -0.24 6.50
C VAL A 97 13.20 -1.36 5.98
N HIS A 98 12.90 -1.86 4.79
CA HIS A 98 13.73 -2.83 4.09
C HIS A 98 14.62 -2.12 3.07
N PRO A 99 15.88 -2.58 2.87
CA PRO A 99 16.78 -1.99 1.89
C PRO A 99 16.23 -2.20 0.48
N ARG A 100 16.26 -1.14 -0.33
CA ARG A 100 15.88 -1.25 -1.73
C ARG A 100 16.87 -2.11 -2.50
N ARG A 101 16.37 -2.97 -3.38
CA ARG A 101 17.12 -3.88 -4.24
C ARG A 101 16.66 -3.73 -5.68
N LEU A 102 17.61 -3.90 -6.60
CA LEU A 102 17.33 -4.11 -8.01
C LEU A 102 17.58 -5.59 -8.32
N LEU A 103 16.53 -6.29 -8.68
CA LEU A 103 16.55 -7.73 -8.95
C LEU A 103 16.46 -7.98 -10.44
N ALA A 104 17.25 -8.95 -10.90
CA ALA A 104 16.96 -9.65 -12.14
C ALA A 104 16.17 -10.92 -11.81
N CYS A 105 15.09 -11.15 -12.55
CA CYS A 105 14.21 -12.28 -12.34
C CYS A 105 13.87 -12.98 -13.65
N LYS A 106 13.37 -14.21 -13.51
CA LYS A 106 12.83 -15.03 -14.61
C LYS A 106 11.40 -15.44 -14.30
N VAL A 107 10.52 -15.39 -15.30
CA VAL A 107 9.15 -15.91 -15.16
C VAL A 107 9.21 -17.43 -15.01
N VAL A 108 8.74 -17.94 -13.88
CA VAL A 108 8.70 -19.38 -13.58
C VAL A 108 7.28 -19.92 -13.40
N GLY A 109 6.29 -19.03 -13.32
CA GLY A 109 4.88 -19.41 -13.34
C GLY A 109 4.02 -18.30 -13.93
N LEU A 110 3.02 -18.70 -14.71
CA LEU A 110 2.08 -17.79 -15.37
C LEU A 110 0.74 -18.49 -15.51
N ASP A 111 -0.27 -18.05 -14.76
CA ASP A 111 -1.63 -18.59 -14.83
C ASP A 111 -2.65 -17.47 -15.00
N ASP A 112 -3.74 -17.77 -15.71
CA ASP A 112 -4.94 -16.93 -15.69
C ASP A 112 -5.69 -17.15 -14.37
N ALA A 113 -5.75 -16.12 -13.53
CA ALA A 113 -6.55 -16.13 -12.31
C ALA A 113 -8.02 -15.84 -12.61
N THR A 114 -8.27 -14.91 -13.54
CA THR A 114 -9.59 -14.58 -14.07
C THR A 114 -9.43 -14.30 -15.57
N HIS A 115 -10.49 -13.87 -16.23
CA HIS A 115 -10.44 -13.40 -17.63
C HIS A 115 -9.58 -12.16 -17.87
N ASP A 116 -9.26 -11.39 -16.83
CA ASP A 116 -8.49 -10.15 -16.93
C ASP A 116 -7.37 -10.03 -15.91
N ILE A 117 -7.11 -11.04 -15.06
CA ILE A 117 -6.00 -11.06 -14.10
C ILE A 117 -5.11 -12.26 -14.36
N LYS A 118 -3.80 -12.02 -14.48
CA LYS A 118 -2.77 -13.07 -14.51
C LYS A 118 -1.97 -13.12 -13.21
N ARG A 119 -1.69 -14.32 -12.71
CA ARG A 119 -0.71 -14.57 -11.65
C ARG A 119 0.66 -14.75 -12.29
N VAL A 120 1.60 -13.90 -11.94
CA VAL A 120 2.98 -13.93 -12.45
C VAL A 120 3.91 -14.29 -11.29
N ARG A 121 4.63 -15.41 -11.41
CA ARG A 121 5.59 -15.89 -10.42
C ARG A 121 7.00 -15.81 -10.98
N LEU A 122 7.88 -15.16 -10.24
CA LEU A 122 9.23 -14.81 -10.65
C LEU A 122 10.28 -15.44 -9.72
N ALA A 123 11.26 -16.14 -10.31
CA ALA A 123 12.44 -16.55 -9.58
C ALA A 123 13.53 -15.47 -9.67
N ILE A 124 14.11 -15.12 -8.54
CA ILE A 124 15.22 -14.16 -8.47
C ILE A 124 16.50 -14.83 -8.97
N THR A 125 17.10 -14.29 -10.03
CA THR A 125 18.37 -14.79 -10.59
C THR A 125 19.58 -13.98 -10.14
N SER A 126 19.40 -12.71 -9.78
CA SER A 126 20.44 -11.88 -9.15
C SER A 126 19.85 -10.71 -8.36
N GLY A 127 20.65 -10.13 -7.46
CA GLY A 127 20.26 -8.96 -6.65
C GLY A 127 19.53 -9.25 -5.33
N GLY A 128 19.21 -10.52 -5.06
CA GLY A 128 18.60 -10.95 -3.79
C GLY A 128 19.61 -11.06 -2.62
N PRO A 129 19.13 -11.45 -1.42
CA PRO A 129 17.74 -11.76 -1.05
C PRO A 129 16.84 -10.51 -1.10
N PHE A 130 15.53 -10.73 -1.24
CA PHE A 130 14.52 -9.67 -1.33
C PHE A 130 13.61 -9.68 -0.12
N ASP A 131 14.01 -8.92 0.90
CA ASP A 131 13.23 -8.73 2.13
C ASP A 131 12.19 -7.62 1.94
N PHE A 132 10.96 -7.86 2.42
CA PHE A 132 9.86 -6.91 2.38
C PHE A 132 8.84 -7.21 3.51
N SER A 133 7.94 -6.25 3.78
CA SER A 133 6.82 -6.45 4.70
C SER A 133 5.56 -6.80 3.90
N ALA A 134 4.78 -7.77 4.39
CA ALA A 134 3.57 -8.26 3.72
C ALA A 134 2.55 -7.13 3.47
N GLY A 135 2.22 -6.86 2.21
CA GLY A 135 1.39 -5.73 1.76
C GLY A 135 2.16 -4.67 0.95
N GLN A 136 3.50 -4.67 1.00
CA GLN A 136 4.32 -3.80 0.17
C GLN A 136 4.25 -4.13 -1.34
N PHE A 137 4.76 -3.21 -2.15
CA PHE A 137 4.82 -3.34 -3.60
C PHE A 137 6.23 -3.17 -4.16
N ALA A 138 6.39 -3.50 -5.44
CA ALA A 138 7.61 -3.31 -6.20
C ALA A 138 7.31 -2.71 -7.58
N SER A 139 8.27 -1.96 -8.11
CA SER A 139 8.27 -1.50 -9.50
C SER A 139 8.77 -2.63 -10.40
N VAL A 140 7.94 -3.10 -11.31
CA VAL A 140 8.21 -4.24 -12.19
C VAL A 140 8.34 -3.76 -13.64
N THR A 141 9.42 -4.17 -14.30
CA THR A 141 9.69 -3.85 -15.70
C THR A 141 9.77 -5.11 -16.54
N PHE A 142 8.85 -5.22 -17.49
CA PHE A 142 8.84 -6.25 -18.54
C PHE A 142 9.56 -5.74 -19.79
N ASP A 143 9.96 -6.66 -20.67
CA ASP A 143 10.69 -6.29 -21.90
C ASP A 143 9.87 -5.34 -22.79
N GLY A 144 10.54 -4.28 -23.28
CA GLY A 144 9.91 -3.23 -24.07
C GLY A 144 8.80 -2.42 -23.38
N CYS A 145 8.59 -2.57 -22.07
CA CYS A 145 7.52 -1.93 -21.33
C CYS A 145 8.04 -0.92 -20.29
N PRO A 146 7.31 0.17 -20.02
CA PRO A 146 7.66 1.06 -18.91
C PRO A 146 7.42 0.37 -17.54
N PRO A 147 8.17 0.74 -16.49
CA PRO A 147 7.97 0.20 -15.15
C PRO A 147 6.56 0.49 -14.62
N ARG A 148 5.99 -0.45 -13.86
CA ARG A 148 4.71 -0.29 -13.17
C ARG A 148 4.77 -0.91 -11.78
N ASP A 149 4.05 -0.29 -10.86
CA ASP A 149 3.96 -0.76 -9.49
C ASP A 149 2.95 -1.90 -9.38
N TYR A 150 3.37 -3.01 -8.79
CA TYR A 150 2.51 -4.14 -8.45
C TYR A 150 2.83 -4.62 -7.05
N SER A 151 1.79 -4.84 -6.25
CA SER A 151 1.95 -5.35 -4.88
C SER A 151 2.37 -6.83 -4.89
N MET A 152 3.30 -7.19 -4.01
CA MET A 152 3.71 -8.59 -3.85
C MET A 152 2.56 -9.40 -3.25
N ALA A 153 2.28 -10.56 -3.85
CA ALA A 153 1.21 -11.47 -3.43
C ALA A 153 1.69 -12.63 -2.56
N ASN A 154 2.99 -12.96 -2.62
CA ASN A 154 3.60 -13.97 -1.76
C ASN A 154 3.88 -13.42 -0.36
N ALA A 155 4.01 -14.32 0.62
CA ALA A 155 4.49 -13.96 1.94
C ALA A 155 6.01 -13.61 1.92
N PRO A 156 6.47 -12.68 2.78
CA PRO A 156 7.89 -12.40 2.96
C PRO A 156 8.73 -13.64 3.28
N GLY A 157 9.88 -13.77 2.63
CA GLY A 157 10.80 -14.91 2.77
C GLY A 157 10.59 -16.03 1.75
N ASP A 158 9.54 -15.97 0.92
CA ASP A 158 9.38 -16.88 -0.22
C ASP A 158 10.45 -16.59 -1.30
N PRO A 159 11.16 -17.61 -1.83
CA PRO A 159 12.10 -17.42 -2.93
C PRO A 159 11.45 -17.02 -4.26
N ILE A 160 10.13 -17.19 -4.40
CA ILE A 160 9.35 -16.82 -5.58
C ILE A 160 8.55 -15.55 -5.28
N VAL A 161 8.82 -14.50 -6.06
CA VAL A 161 8.04 -13.26 -5.99
C VAL A 161 6.80 -13.41 -6.86
N GLU A 162 5.62 -13.16 -6.30
CA GLU A 162 4.34 -13.31 -6.99
C GLU A 162 3.64 -11.96 -7.15
N PHE A 163 3.02 -11.73 -8.30
CA PHE A 163 2.19 -10.55 -8.59
C PHE A 163 0.86 -10.97 -9.23
N HIS A 164 -0.22 -10.26 -8.93
CA HIS A 164 -1.50 -10.41 -9.65
C HIS A 164 -1.72 -9.18 -10.53
N ILE A 165 -1.63 -9.34 -11.85
CA ILE A 165 -1.62 -8.24 -12.81
C ILE A 165 -2.93 -8.25 -13.58
N ARG A 166 -3.74 -7.20 -13.36
CA ARG A 166 -4.96 -6.95 -14.11
C ARG A 166 -4.66 -6.30 -15.46
N ARG A 167 -5.25 -6.79 -16.54
CA ARG A 167 -5.22 -6.16 -17.87
C ARG A 167 -6.03 -4.87 -17.84
N THR A 168 -5.34 -3.75 -18.01
CA THR A 168 -5.97 -2.42 -18.13
C THR A 168 -5.99 -1.95 -19.57
N VAL A 169 -7.09 -1.31 -19.99
CA VAL A 169 -7.22 -0.77 -21.34
C VAL A 169 -6.18 0.35 -21.54
N GLY A 170 -5.38 0.23 -22.60
CA GLY A 170 -4.29 1.18 -22.89
C GLY A 170 -3.03 1.01 -22.03
N GLY A 171 -2.99 0.01 -21.13
CA GLY A 171 -1.83 -0.26 -20.28
C GLY A 171 -0.79 -1.15 -20.97
N ALA A 172 0.31 -0.55 -21.46
CA ALA A 172 1.36 -1.27 -22.18
C ALA A 172 1.92 -2.50 -21.43
N ALA A 173 2.29 -2.34 -20.15
CA ALA A 173 2.82 -3.42 -19.34
C ALA A 173 1.79 -4.52 -19.08
N SER A 174 0.56 -4.15 -18.67
CA SER A 174 -0.49 -5.14 -18.39
C SER A 174 -0.97 -5.87 -19.65
N GLN A 175 -0.93 -5.22 -20.81
CA GLN A 175 -1.24 -5.85 -22.09
C GLN A 175 -0.12 -6.83 -22.51
N HIS A 176 1.15 -6.44 -22.34
CA HIS A 176 2.27 -7.34 -22.56
C HIS A 176 2.16 -8.60 -21.69
N VAL A 177 1.83 -8.44 -20.39
CA VAL A 177 1.61 -9.57 -19.48
C VAL A 177 0.46 -10.47 -19.97
N ALA A 178 -0.64 -9.86 -20.42
CA ALA A 178 -1.80 -10.61 -20.88
C ALA A 178 -1.57 -11.41 -22.18
N GLU A 179 -0.78 -10.86 -23.12
CA GLU A 179 -0.74 -11.35 -24.51
C GLU A 179 0.62 -11.93 -24.94
N LYS A 180 1.73 -11.54 -24.30
CA LYS A 180 3.09 -11.80 -24.82
C LYS A 180 4.03 -12.45 -23.81
N LEU A 181 3.85 -12.21 -22.51
CA LEU A 181 4.74 -12.75 -21.49
C LEU A 181 4.72 -14.28 -21.48
N ALA A 182 5.90 -14.89 -21.43
CA ALA A 182 6.10 -16.33 -21.43
C ALA A 182 7.02 -16.79 -20.29
N LEU A 183 6.98 -18.09 -20.00
CA LEU A 183 7.92 -18.72 -19.07
C LEU A 183 9.36 -18.54 -19.57
N GLY A 184 10.28 -18.19 -18.66
CA GLY A 184 11.68 -17.93 -18.97
C GLY A 184 12.00 -16.49 -19.40
N ASP A 185 10.99 -15.62 -19.57
CA ASP A 185 11.21 -14.21 -19.88
C ASP A 185 11.92 -13.50 -18.72
N SER A 186 12.76 -12.53 -19.07
CA SER A 186 13.49 -11.70 -18.10
C SER A 186 12.59 -10.58 -17.59
N VAL A 187 12.55 -10.40 -16.28
CA VAL A 187 11.80 -9.33 -15.61
C VAL A 187 12.72 -8.63 -14.63
N ARG A 188 12.68 -7.30 -14.58
CA ARG A 188 13.38 -6.53 -13.54
C ARG A 188 12.39 -6.11 -12.46
N VAL A 189 12.81 -6.22 -11.21
CA VAL A 189 12.01 -5.83 -10.04
C VAL A 189 12.85 -4.89 -9.18
N GLU A 190 12.29 -3.74 -8.82
CA GLU A 190 12.89 -2.76 -7.92
C GLU A 190 11.96 -2.54 -6.72
N GLY A 191 12.50 -2.54 -5.50
CA GLY A 191 11.71 -2.32 -4.29
C GLY A 191 12.42 -2.85 -3.05
N PRO A 192 11.70 -3.12 -1.94
CA PRO A 192 10.26 -2.91 -1.80
C PRO A 192 9.91 -1.44 -1.55
N PHE A 193 8.63 -1.12 -1.76
CA PHE A 193 8.02 0.18 -1.52
C PHE A 193 6.69 0.04 -0.78
N GLY A 194 6.18 1.16 -0.26
CA GLY A 194 4.86 1.22 0.37
C GLY A 194 4.89 1.08 1.89
N THR A 195 3.86 1.67 2.52
CA THR A 195 3.68 1.72 3.99
C THR A 195 2.44 0.96 4.47
N SER A 196 1.58 0.54 3.55
CA SER A 196 0.42 -0.32 3.80
C SER A 196 0.88 -1.78 3.90
N TYR A 197 1.26 -2.20 5.10
CA TYR A 197 1.73 -3.57 5.36
C TYR A 197 1.35 -4.03 6.76
N LEU A 198 1.31 -5.34 6.95
CA LEU A 198 0.93 -5.98 8.20
C LEU A 198 1.76 -5.46 9.39
N ARG A 199 1.08 -4.91 10.39
CA ARG A 199 1.63 -4.57 11.71
C ARG A 199 1.67 -5.83 12.59
N GLU A 200 2.79 -6.56 12.56
CA GLU A 200 2.92 -7.88 13.23
C GLU A 200 2.79 -7.83 14.77
N THR A 201 2.98 -6.67 15.39
CA THR A 201 2.85 -6.44 16.84
C THR A 201 1.40 -6.23 17.27
N HIS A 202 0.49 -5.92 16.34
CA HIS A 202 -0.92 -5.73 16.62
C HIS A 202 -1.56 -7.04 17.12
N ARG A 203 -2.51 -6.92 18.05
CA ARG A 203 -3.22 -8.04 18.69
C ARG A 203 -4.74 -7.95 18.59
N GLY A 204 -5.28 -6.84 18.08
CA GLY A 204 -6.70 -6.70 17.79
C GLY A 204 -7.09 -7.38 16.48
N PRO A 205 -8.40 -7.45 16.17
CA PRO A 205 -8.88 -8.03 14.92
C PRO A 205 -8.38 -7.28 13.69
N ILE A 206 -8.22 -8.03 12.59
CA ILE A 206 -7.82 -7.51 11.29
C ILE A 206 -9.04 -7.51 10.36
N ILE A 207 -9.33 -6.37 9.74
CA ILE A 207 -10.33 -6.24 8.67
C ILE A 207 -9.56 -6.04 7.35
N ALA A 208 -9.45 -7.09 6.55
CA ALA A 208 -8.80 -7.05 5.25
C ALA A 208 -9.84 -6.96 4.13
N VAL A 209 -9.76 -5.93 3.28
CA VAL A 209 -10.71 -5.71 2.18
C VAL A 209 -9.96 -5.64 0.86
N ALA A 210 -10.27 -6.58 -0.03
CA ALA A 210 -9.70 -6.66 -1.38
C ALA A 210 -10.75 -6.35 -2.44
N GLY A 211 -10.37 -5.60 -3.48
CA GLY A 211 -11.12 -5.47 -4.73
C GLY A 211 -10.30 -5.86 -5.95
N GLY A 212 -10.77 -6.83 -6.74
CA GLY A 212 -10.08 -7.30 -7.95
C GLY A 212 -8.63 -7.76 -7.70
N SER A 213 -7.65 -7.16 -8.38
CA SER A 213 -6.23 -7.45 -8.16
C SER A 213 -5.70 -7.00 -6.79
N GLY A 214 -6.48 -6.22 -6.02
CA GLY A 214 -6.18 -5.89 -4.63
C GLY A 214 -6.10 -7.10 -3.70
N MET A 215 -6.52 -8.28 -4.16
CA MET A 215 -6.26 -9.53 -3.47
C MET A 215 -4.76 -9.90 -3.41
N ALA A 216 -3.89 -9.36 -4.27
CA ALA A 216 -2.44 -9.57 -4.17
C ALA A 216 -1.86 -9.17 -2.78
N PRO A 217 -1.87 -7.88 -2.39
CA PRO A 217 -1.32 -7.49 -1.09
C PRO A 217 -2.08 -8.11 0.09
N ILE A 218 -3.40 -8.31 -0.04
CA ILE A 218 -4.20 -8.96 1.02
C ILE A 218 -3.81 -10.42 1.21
N LYS A 219 -3.56 -11.18 0.14
CA LYS A 219 -3.02 -12.54 0.21
C LYS A 219 -1.71 -12.55 0.99
N SER A 220 -0.76 -11.67 0.65
CA SER A 220 0.51 -11.55 1.34
C SER A 220 0.33 -11.31 2.84
N ILE A 221 -0.55 -10.37 3.22
CA ILE A 221 -0.87 -10.03 4.62
C ILE A 221 -1.48 -11.22 5.36
N VAL A 222 -2.49 -11.87 4.78
CA VAL A 222 -3.18 -13.01 5.41
C VAL A 222 -2.24 -14.18 5.59
N GLU A 223 -1.53 -14.60 4.55
CA GLU A 223 -0.58 -15.70 4.62
C GLU A 223 0.51 -15.43 5.65
N ARG A 224 1.04 -14.20 5.69
CA ARG A 224 2.06 -13.82 6.67
C ARG A 224 1.55 -13.89 8.10
N ALA A 225 0.34 -13.38 8.35
CA ALA A 225 -0.28 -13.43 9.67
C ALA A 225 -0.47 -14.89 10.14
N LEU A 226 -0.90 -15.78 9.24
CA LEU A 226 -1.07 -17.21 9.53
C LEU A 226 0.28 -17.92 9.74
N GLN A 227 1.29 -17.66 8.91
CA GLN A 227 2.66 -18.21 9.08
C GLN A 227 3.27 -17.84 10.43
N LYS A 228 2.96 -16.64 10.94
CA LYS A 228 3.39 -16.16 12.25
C LYS A 228 2.53 -16.66 13.41
N ASN A 229 1.48 -17.43 13.13
CA ASN A 229 0.49 -17.89 14.10
C ASN A 229 -0.07 -16.72 14.93
N LEU A 230 -0.36 -15.60 14.27
CA LEU A 230 -0.94 -14.44 14.94
C LEU A 230 -2.33 -14.82 15.51
N PRO A 231 -2.61 -14.55 16.80
CA PRO A 231 -3.80 -15.09 17.47
C PRO A 231 -5.10 -14.37 17.13
N GLN A 232 -5.03 -13.15 16.59
CA GLN A 232 -6.20 -12.35 16.29
C GLN A 232 -7.05 -12.94 15.16
N HIS A 233 -8.33 -12.58 15.15
CA HIS A 233 -9.22 -12.87 14.03
C HIS A 233 -8.88 -12.00 12.82
N ILE A 234 -8.95 -12.61 11.64
CA ILE A 234 -8.73 -11.98 10.34
C ILE A 234 -10.00 -12.14 9.52
N TYR A 235 -10.66 -11.03 9.21
CA TYR A 235 -11.85 -10.99 8.37
C TYR A 235 -11.45 -10.48 7.00
N CYS A 236 -11.35 -11.39 6.04
CA CYS A 236 -10.93 -11.12 4.68
C CYS A 236 -12.14 -11.03 3.75
N TYR A 237 -12.55 -9.81 3.43
CA TYR A 237 -13.62 -9.52 2.48
C TYR A 237 -13.04 -9.37 1.07
N PHE A 238 -13.61 -10.10 0.11
CA PHE A 238 -13.21 -10.01 -1.29
C PHE A 238 -14.36 -9.54 -2.16
N GLY A 239 -14.36 -8.26 -2.49
CA GLY A 239 -15.37 -7.60 -3.30
C GLY A 239 -15.06 -7.65 -4.79
N VAL A 240 -15.93 -8.27 -5.58
CA VAL A 240 -15.85 -8.26 -7.05
C VAL A 240 -17.23 -8.09 -7.67
N ARG A 241 -17.31 -7.99 -9.00
CA ARG A 241 -18.60 -7.76 -9.68
C ARG A 241 -19.43 -9.02 -9.73
N THR A 242 -18.87 -10.09 -10.29
CA THR A 242 -19.56 -11.36 -10.59
C THR A 242 -18.70 -12.56 -10.17
N GLU A 243 -19.27 -13.77 -10.21
CA GLU A 243 -18.51 -15.02 -9.93
C GLU A 243 -17.26 -15.17 -10.80
N HIS A 244 -17.29 -14.68 -12.05
CA HIS A 244 -16.19 -14.79 -13.00
C HIS A 244 -14.98 -13.89 -12.68
N ASP A 245 -15.15 -12.98 -11.72
CA ASP A 245 -14.09 -12.11 -11.20
C ASP A 245 -13.43 -12.69 -9.94
N LEU A 246 -13.98 -13.78 -9.37
CA LEU A 246 -13.41 -14.43 -8.20
C LEU A 246 -12.25 -15.35 -8.59
N TYR A 247 -11.22 -15.36 -7.76
CA TYR A 247 -10.07 -16.25 -7.85
C TYR A 247 -9.51 -16.51 -6.44
N LEU A 248 -8.67 -17.54 -6.30
CA LEU A 248 -8.15 -18.04 -5.02
C LEU A 248 -9.21 -18.54 -4.03
N LEU A 249 -10.45 -18.77 -4.48
CA LEU A 249 -11.54 -19.22 -3.62
C LEU A 249 -11.20 -20.53 -2.88
N ASP A 250 -10.74 -21.54 -3.61
CA ASP A 250 -10.40 -22.84 -3.03
C ASP A 250 -9.23 -22.73 -2.04
N GLU A 251 -8.25 -21.88 -2.38
CA GLU A 251 -7.08 -21.64 -1.54
C GLU A 251 -7.46 -20.99 -0.21
N PHE A 252 -8.24 -19.91 -0.24
CA PHE A 252 -8.70 -19.22 0.96
C PHE A 252 -9.74 -20.03 1.75
N THR A 253 -10.59 -20.81 1.09
CA THR A 253 -11.52 -21.72 1.75
C THR A 253 -10.75 -22.74 2.57
N ARG A 254 -9.75 -23.40 1.97
CA ARG A 254 -8.89 -24.35 2.66
C ARG A 254 -8.07 -23.68 3.77
N LEU A 255 -7.61 -22.44 3.58
CA LEU A 255 -6.92 -21.70 4.64
C LEU A 255 -7.85 -21.44 5.84
N ALA A 256 -9.10 -21.05 5.60
CA ALA A 256 -10.09 -20.81 6.65
C ALA A 256 -10.51 -22.11 7.36
N GLU A 257 -10.59 -23.24 6.65
CA GLU A 257 -10.82 -24.56 7.26
C GLU A 257 -9.68 -24.96 8.21
N ASN A 258 -8.44 -24.65 7.84
CA ASN A 258 -7.25 -24.98 8.63
C ASN A 258 -6.96 -23.98 9.77
N HIS A 259 -7.47 -22.75 9.66
CA HIS A 259 -7.21 -21.68 10.63
C HIS A 259 -8.52 -21.05 11.11
N LYS A 260 -8.95 -21.45 12.31
CA LYS A 260 -10.22 -20.99 12.90
C LYS A 260 -10.33 -19.48 13.11
N ASN A 261 -9.20 -18.77 13.09
CA ASN A 261 -9.16 -17.31 13.22
C ASN A 261 -9.25 -16.58 11.86
N LEU A 262 -9.22 -17.28 10.72
CA LEU A 262 -9.44 -16.69 9.40
C LEU A 262 -10.89 -16.87 8.95
N HIS A 263 -11.53 -15.76 8.60
CA HIS A 263 -12.86 -15.71 8.00
C HIS A 263 -12.71 -15.14 6.59
N PHE A 264 -13.12 -15.89 5.57
CA PHE A 264 -13.07 -15.45 4.18
C PHE A 264 -14.48 -15.21 3.64
N ILE A 265 -14.74 -13.98 3.18
CA ILE A 265 -16.08 -13.50 2.84
C ILE A 265 -16.07 -12.92 1.42
N PRO A 266 -16.33 -13.72 0.38
CA PRO A 266 -16.51 -13.21 -0.98
C PRO A 266 -17.84 -12.47 -1.10
N VAL A 267 -17.82 -11.31 -1.75
CA VAL A 267 -18.96 -10.40 -1.93
C VAL A 267 -19.07 -10.01 -3.40
N LEU A 268 -20.26 -10.17 -3.97
CA LEU A 268 -20.55 -9.84 -5.37
C LEU A 268 -21.42 -8.58 -5.46
N SER A 269 -20.95 -7.54 -6.13
CA SER A 269 -21.76 -6.33 -6.33
C SER A 269 -22.90 -6.51 -7.33
N GLU A 270 -22.79 -7.49 -8.23
CA GLU A 270 -23.79 -7.84 -9.25
C GLU A 270 -24.25 -9.31 -9.09
N GLY A 271 -24.35 -9.80 -7.85
CA GLY A 271 -24.84 -11.14 -7.53
C GLY A 271 -26.36 -11.21 -7.32
N ASP A 272 -26.89 -12.42 -7.23
CA ASP A 272 -28.32 -12.68 -6.92
C ASP A 272 -28.61 -12.75 -5.40
N GLY A 273 -27.57 -12.79 -4.57
CA GLY A 273 -27.69 -12.91 -3.12
C GLY A 273 -28.01 -14.33 -2.61
N LEU A 274 -28.10 -15.33 -3.50
CA LEU A 274 -28.48 -16.71 -3.14
C LEU A 274 -27.25 -17.54 -2.77
N ALA A 275 -26.22 -17.51 -3.61
CA ALA A 275 -25.00 -18.31 -3.42
C ALA A 275 -23.95 -17.59 -2.56
N ARG A 276 -23.92 -16.26 -2.64
CA ARG A 276 -22.95 -15.40 -1.95
C ARG A 276 -23.60 -14.13 -1.46
N ARG A 277 -22.91 -13.43 -0.56
CA ARG A 277 -23.28 -12.07 -0.16
C ARG A 277 -23.31 -11.17 -1.40
N CYS A 278 -24.38 -10.39 -1.52
CA CYS A 278 -24.56 -9.43 -2.59
C CYS A 278 -24.56 -7.99 -2.03
N GLY A 279 -23.98 -7.07 -2.78
CA GLY A 279 -23.85 -5.65 -2.41
C GLY A 279 -22.42 -5.14 -2.53
N LEU A 280 -22.18 -3.90 -2.12
CA LEU A 280 -20.82 -3.35 -2.10
C LEU A 280 -20.05 -3.93 -0.91
N VAL A 281 -18.75 -4.18 -1.10
CA VAL A 281 -17.95 -4.88 -0.07
C VAL A 281 -17.90 -4.16 1.27
N HIS A 282 -17.89 -2.82 1.27
CA HIS A 282 -17.93 -2.04 2.50
C HIS A 282 -19.29 -2.18 3.22
N GLU A 283 -20.40 -2.34 2.50
CA GLU A 283 -21.71 -2.60 3.11
C GLU A 283 -21.74 -3.98 3.80
N ALA A 284 -21.05 -4.98 3.25
CA ALA A 284 -20.89 -6.27 3.91
C ALA A 284 -20.09 -6.15 5.22
N VAL A 285 -19.04 -5.33 5.26
CA VAL A 285 -18.31 -5.00 6.49
C VAL A 285 -19.25 -4.29 7.48
N ALA A 286 -20.04 -3.32 7.00
CA ALA A 286 -20.98 -2.56 7.80
C ALA A 286 -22.08 -3.43 8.45
N ALA A 287 -22.46 -4.53 7.80
CA ALA A 287 -23.45 -5.48 8.30
C ALA A 287 -22.89 -6.43 9.37
N ASP A 288 -21.57 -6.64 9.41
CA ASP A 288 -20.92 -7.56 10.34
C ASP A 288 -20.35 -6.85 11.59
N PHE A 289 -20.08 -5.54 11.51
CA PHE A 289 -19.41 -4.80 12.59
C PHE A 289 -20.11 -3.47 12.90
N ASP A 290 -20.71 -3.36 14.08
CA ASP A 290 -21.29 -2.09 14.57
C ASP A 290 -20.22 -1.08 15.00
N GLU A 291 -19.13 -1.55 15.61
CA GLU A 291 -17.98 -0.75 16.04
C GLU A 291 -16.69 -1.49 15.68
N VAL A 292 -15.63 -0.75 15.34
CA VAL A 292 -14.34 -1.29 14.90
C VAL A 292 -13.14 -0.66 15.61
N ASP A 293 -13.36 -0.01 16.76
CA ASP A 293 -12.26 0.47 17.59
C ASP A 293 -11.35 -0.70 18.01
N GLY A 294 -10.04 -0.44 18.08
CA GLY A 294 -9.03 -1.46 18.35
C GLY A 294 -8.77 -2.47 17.23
N CYS A 295 -9.46 -2.40 16.09
CA CYS A 295 -9.14 -3.16 14.89
C CYS A 295 -8.09 -2.44 14.03
N LYS A 296 -7.40 -3.19 13.16
CA LYS A 296 -6.64 -2.62 12.04
C LYS A 296 -7.23 -3.04 10.70
N ALA A 297 -7.36 -2.09 9.79
CA ALA A 297 -7.83 -2.36 8.44
C ALA A 297 -6.68 -2.38 7.43
N TYR A 298 -6.74 -3.32 6.49
CA TYR A 298 -5.89 -3.36 5.30
C TYR A 298 -6.79 -3.35 4.07
N LEU A 299 -6.72 -2.29 3.27
CA LEU A 299 -7.63 -2.05 2.14
C LEU A 299 -6.82 -1.99 0.86
N ALA A 300 -7.17 -2.78 -0.15
CA ALA A 300 -6.47 -2.76 -1.43
C ALA A 300 -7.39 -3.00 -2.63
N GLY A 301 -7.23 -2.18 -3.68
CA GLY A 301 -7.99 -2.31 -4.92
C GLY A 301 -8.42 -0.97 -5.53
N PRO A 302 -9.56 -0.91 -6.24
CA PRO A 302 -10.01 0.32 -6.89
C PRO A 302 -10.17 1.50 -5.91
N PRO A 303 -9.75 2.73 -6.28
CA PRO A 303 -9.79 3.89 -5.39
C PRO A 303 -11.16 4.14 -4.78
N VAL A 304 -12.23 4.05 -5.59
CA VAL A 304 -13.61 4.23 -5.13
C VAL A 304 -14.02 3.26 -4.01
N MET A 305 -13.49 2.04 -4.05
CA MET A 305 -13.78 1.01 -3.06
C MET A 305 -12.96 1.25 -1.79
N VAL A 306 -11.68 1.60 -1.92
CA VAL A 306 -10.81 1.95 -0.79
C VAL A 306 -11.34 3.19 -0.05
N GLU A 307 -11.73 4.24 -0.77
CA GLU A 307 -12.28 5.48 -0.19
C GLU A 307 -13.59 5.21 0.57
N ALA A 308 -14.51 4.44 -0.03
CA ALA A 308 -15.79 4.10 0.61
C ALA A 308 -15.58 3.25 1.87
N ALA A 309 -14.74 2.22 1.82
CA ALA A 309 -14.42 1.39 2.97
C ALA A 309 -13.72 2.18 4.09
N THR A 310 -12.79 3.06 3.74
CA THR A 310 -12.09 3.93 4.70
C THR A 310 -13.07 4.83 5.45
N ARG A 311 -13.94 5.54 4.71
CA ARG A 311 -14.93 6.43 5.30
C ARG A 311 -15.89 5.68 6.23
N LEU A 312 -16.35 4.50 5.81
CA LEU A 312 -17.20 3.66 6.64
C LEU A 312 -16.50 3.28 7.95
N LEU A 313 -15.26 2.81 7.88
CA LEU A 313 -14.52 2.34 9.07
C LEU A 313 -14.27 3.49 10.06
N GLU A 314 -13.94 4.69 9.57
CA GLU A 314 -13.79 5.89 10.39
C GLU A 314 -15.12 6.27 11.08
N GLN A 315 -16.24 6.20 10.35
CA GLN A 315 -17.58 6.43 10.93
C GLN A 315 -17.96 5.40 12.00
N ARG A 316 -17.35 4.21 11.96
CA ARG A 316 -17.54 3.11 12.93
C ARG A 316 -16.48 3.11 14.04
N GLY A 317 -15.72 4.20 14.17
CA GLY A 317 -14.79 4.42 15.27
C GLY A 317 -13.35 4.01 14.99
N MET A 318 -13.00 3.54 13.79
CA MET A 318 -11.60 3.25 13.46
C MET A 318 -10.79 4.55 13.38
N ARG A 319 -9.65 4.58 14.09
CA ARG A 319 -8.72 5.71 13.99
C ARG A 319 -8.04 5.68 12.62
N ARG A 320 -7.80 6.85 12.03
CA ARG A 320 -7.12 6.97 10.73
C ARG A 320 -5.79 6.20 10.66
N ILE A 321 -5.01 6.21 11.75
CA ILE A 321 -3.71 5.52 11.86
C ILE A 321 -3.82 3.99 11.81
N ASP A 322 -5.01 3.44 12.02
CA ASP A 322 -5.29 2.00 11.94
C ASP A 322 -5.86 1.58 10.58
N VAL A 323 -6.03 2.52 9.64
CA VAL A 323 -6.41 2.25 8.24
C VAL A 323 -5.17 2.25 7.36
N HIS A 324 -4.77 1.07 6.91
CA HIS A 324 -3.66 0.87 5.98
C HIS A 324 -4.22 0.62 4.57
N ALA A 325 -4.07 1.58 3.67
CA ALA A 325 -4.73 1.55 2.37
C ALA A 325 -3.74 1.59 1.19
N ASP A 326 -4.02 0.79 0.15
CA ASP A 326 -3.29 0.72 -1.11
C ASP A 326 -4.27 0.81 -2.30
N ALA A 327 -4.50 2.04 -2.78
CA ALA A 327 -5.44 2.33 -3.86
C ALA A 327 -4.77 2.26 -5.23
N PHE A 328 -5.33 1.47 -6.15
CA PHE A 328 -4.75 1.19 -7.45
C PHE A 328 -5.28 2.15 -8.52
N TYR A 329 -4.54 3.21 -8.80
CA TYR A 329 -4.89 4.17 -9.83
C TYR A 329 -4.41 3.72 -11.21
N THR A 330 -5.30 3.76 -12.20
CA THR A 330 -4.89 3.71 -13.60
C THR A 330 -4.23 5.02 -14.02
N ALA A 331 -3.46 4.99 -15.12
CA ALA A 331 -2.83 6.19 -15.67
C ALA A 331 -3.86 7.28 -16.02
N ALA A 332 -5.05 6.89 -16.47
CA ALA A 332 -6.15 7.81 -16.77
C ALA A 332 -6.73 8.46 -15.52
N GLU A 333 -6.91 7.68 -14.44
CA GLU A 333 -7.39 8.20 -13.15
C GLU A 333 -6.37 9.14 -12.50
N MET A 334 -5.07 8.83 -12.58
CA MET A 334 -4.01 9.74 -12.13
C MET A 334 -4.01 11.07 -12.90
N ALA A 335 -4.20 11.03 -14.22
CA ALA A 335 -4.31 12.24 -15.03
C ALA A 335 -5.57 13.06 -14.73
N GLY A 336 -6.67 12.41 -14.33
CA GLY A 336 -7.91 13.06 -13.88
C GLY A 336 -7.81 13.68 -12.49
N ALA A 337 -7.14 13.00 -11.55
CA ALA A 337 -6.90 13.50 -10.20
C ALA A 337 -6.05 14.79 -10.22
N ASN A 338 -4.99 14.82 -11.03
CA ASN A 338 -4.14 16.00 -11.21
C ASN A 338 -4.85 17.19 -11.88
N LYS A 339 -5.95 16.96 -12.61
CA LYS A 339 -6.74 18.05 -13.22
C LYS A 339 -7.73 18.67 -12.25
N LYS A 340 -8.28 17.89 -11.30
CA LYS A 340 -9.18 18.43 -10.26
C LYS A 340 -8.45 19.35 -9.29
N THR A 341 -7.19 19.04 -8.96
CA THR A 341 -6.34 19.88 -8.10
C THR A 341 -5.83 21.16 -8.79
N GLY A 342 -5.90 21.24 -10.12
CA GLY A 342 -5.51 22.45 -10.88
C GLY A 342 -6.65 23.38 -11.27
N ALA A 343 -7.91 23.05 -10.93
CA ALA A 343 -9.09 23.83 -11.29
C ALA A 343 -9.60 24.76 -10.17
N GLU A 344 -8.94 24.76 -9.01
CA GLU A 344 -9.24 25.64 -7.86
C GLU A 344 -8.14 26.68 -7.59
N GLN A 345 -7.37 27.08 -8.62
CA GLN A 345 -6.44 28.22 -8.54
C GLN A 345 -7.01 29.47 -9.22
#